data_AF-A0A090TDT8-F1
#
_entry.id   AF-A0A090TDT8-F1
#
_cell.length_a   1.000
_cell.length_b   1.000
_cell.length_c   1.000
_cell.angle_alpha   90.00
_cell.angle_beta   90.00
_cell.angle_gamma   90.00
#
_symmetry.space_group_name_H-M   'P 1'
#
loop_
_entity.id
_entity.type
_entity.pdbx_description
1 polymer ?
#
loop_
_entity_poly.entity_id
_entity_poly.type
_entity_poly.pdbx_seq_one_letter_code
_entity_poly.pdbx_strand_id
1 'polypeptide(L)'
;MTTETKTNSKVLPDGPDWTFDMLERYHVEIKRVAKHYRLDTYPNQIEVITSEQMMDAYSSIGMPINYNHWSFGKKFIQTEQGYKHGQMGLAYEIVINSDPCIAYLMEENSVTMQALVMAHACYGHNSFFKGNYLFQTWTDASSIIDYLLFAKNYIADCEQKYGVEEVEQILDSCHALMNYG
;
A
#
# COMPACT_ATOMS: atom_id res chain seq x y z
N MET A 1 46.04 13.50 -14.14
CA MET A 1 45.45 13.45 -12.79
C MET A 1 44.25 14.38 -12.78
N THR A 2 43.08 13.85 -13.10
CA THR A 2 41.81 14.57 -13.00
C THR A 2 41.35 14.50 -11.55
N THR A 3 41.43 15.62 -10.86
CA THR A 3 40.91 15.81 -9.49
C THR A 3 39.39 15.80 -9.54
N GLU A 4 38.77 14.70 -9.11
CA GLU A 4 37.34 14.65 -8.79
C GLU A 4 37.08 15.53 -7.56
N THR A 5 36.45 16.67 -7.78
CA THR A 5 35.92 17.53 -6.72
C THR A 5 34.73 16.81 -6.09
N LYS A 6 34.93 16.16 -4.94
CA LYS A 6 33.82 15.70 -4.08
C LYS A 6 33.05 16.92 -3.58
N THR A 7 31.98 17.28 -4.26
CA THR A 7 30.97 18.21 -3.75
C THR A 7 30.29 17.57 -2.55
N ASN A 8 30.66 18.03 -1.36
CA ASN A 8 29.97 17.69 -0.11
C ASN A 8 28.62 18.41 -0.09
N SER A 9 27.70 17.96 -0.95
CA SER A 9 26.39 18.55 -1.10
C SER A 9 25.50 18.10 0.05
N LYS A 10 25.05 19.06 0.87
CA LYS A 10 24.02 18.85 1.91
C LYS A 10 22.63 18.57 1.33
N VAL A 11 22.47 18.51 0.01
CA VAL A 11 21.17 18.28 -0.63
C VAL A 11 20.93 16.79 -0.88
N LEU A 12 19.65 16.42 -0.87
CA LEU A 12 19.23 15.07 -1.27
C LEU A 12 19.26 14.94 -2.80
N PRO A 13 19.43 13.71 -3.34
CA PRO A 13 19.49 13.47 -4.79
C PRO A 13 18.17 13.84 -5.48
N ASP A 14 18.22 14.56 -6.60
CA ASP A 14 17.05 15.14 -7.29
C ASP A 14 16.85 14.63 -8.73
N GLY A 15 17.41 13.46 -9.06
CA GLY A 15 17.29 12.82 -10.38
C GLY A 15 15.93 12.12 -10.63
N PRO A 16 15.63 11.71 -11.88
CA PRO A 16 14.40 10.95 -12.17
C PRO A 16 14.46 9.54 -11.58
N ASP A 17 15.64 8.93 -11.57
CA ASP A 17 15.88 7.58 -11.06
C ASP A 17 16.14 7.57 -9.55
N TRP A 18 15.89 6.44 -8.92
CA TRP A 18 16.13 6.22 -7.50
C TRP A 18 16.91 4.91 -7.26
N THR A 19 17.54 4.81 -6.10
CA THR A 19 18.14 3.56 -5.61
C THR A 19 17.70 3.33 -4.16
N PHE A 20 17.77 2.10 -3.66
CA PHE A 20 17.43 1.81 -2.26
C PHE A 20 18.22 2.67 -1.27
N ASP A 21 19.50 2.94 -1.54
CA ASP A 21 20.30 3.83 -0.72
C ASP A 21 19.78 5.28 -0.72
N MET A 22 19.27 5.76 -1.86
CA MET A 22 18.65 7.08 -1.93
C MET A 22 17.34 7.12 -1.14
N LEU A 23 16.50 6.10 -1.31
CA LEU A 23 15.25 5.96 -0.58
C LEU A 23 15.46 5.93 0.93
N GLU A 24 16.47 5.20 1.41
CA GLU A 24 16.83 5.17 2.83
C GLU A 24 17.29 6.54 3.34
N ARG A 25 18.10 7.26 2.55
CA ARG A 25 18.50 8.65 2.88
C ARG A 25 17.30 9.59 2.98
N TYR A 26 16.36 9.49 2.04
CA TYR A 26 15.11 10.24 2.07
C TYR A 26 14.28 9.88 3.29
N HIS A 27 14.12 8.58 3.58
CA HIS A 27 13.37 8.08 4.71
C HIS A 27 13.92 8.62 6.03
N VAL A 28 15.25 8.61 6.23
CA VAL A 28 15.91 9.15 7.43
C VAL A 28 15.63 10.65 7.61
N GLU A 29 15.77 11.44 6.55
CA GLU A 29 15.54 12.89 6.62
C GLU A 29 14.06 13.24 6.83
N ILE A 30 13.16 12.53 6.16
CA ILE A 30 11.71 12.68 6.35
C ILE A 30 11.33 12.31 7.79
N LYS A 31 11.86 11.20 8.33
CA LYS A 31 11.65 10.79 9.73
C LYS A 31 12.12 11.85 10.71
N ARG A 32 13.27 12.49 10.45
CA ARG A 32 13.79 13.59 11.27
C ARG A 32 12.84 14.78 11.28
N VAL A 33 12.29 15.15 10.12
CA VAL A 33 11.33 16.25 9.98
C VAL A 33 9.98 15.90 10.63
N ALA A 34 9.45 14.70 10.42
CA ALA A 34 8.24 14.21 11.06
C ALA A 34 8.34 14.28 12.60
N LYS A 35 9.47 13.84 13.16
CA LYS A 35 9.77 13.95 14.59
C LYS A 35 9.85 15.40 15.07
N HIS A 36 10.41 16.30 14.27
CA HIS A 36 10.45 17.74 14.58
C HIS A 36 9.03 18.32 14.73
N TYR A 37 8.11 17.93 13.84
CA TYR A 37 6.69 18.29 13.92
C TYR A 37 5.88 17.45 14.91
N ARG A 38 6.51 16.52 15.63
CA ARG A 38 5.89 15.65 16.65
C ARG A 38 4.76 14.79 16.09
N LEU A 39 4.89 14.34 14.85
CA LEU A 39 3.99 13.33 14.30
C LEU A 39 4.17 12.03 15.08
N ASP A 40 3.10 11.58 15.73
CA ASP A 40 3.04 10.27 16.37
C ASP A 40 2.57 9.24 15.35
N THR A 41 3.40 8.25 15.04
CA THR A 41 3.15 7.25 13.98
C THR A 41 3.33 5.84 14.52
N TYR A 42 2.72 4.86 13.87
CA TYR A 42 3.13 3.45 13.98
C TYR A 42 4.49 3.25 13.30
N PRO A 43 5.25 2.18 13.62
CA PRO A 43 6.43 1.81 12.86
C PRO A 43 6.07 1.64 11.39
N ASN A 44 6.89 2.22 10.49
CA ASN A 44 6.67 2.12 9.05
C ASN A 44 7.38 0.89 8.48
N GLN A 45 6.66 0.14 7.66
CA GLN A 45 7.18 -0.91 6.77
C GLN A 45 6.97 -0.43 5.33
N ILE A 46 8.06 -0.03 4.68
CA ILE A 46 8.03 0.53 3.32
C ILE A 46 8.49 -0.54 2.35
N GLU A 47 7.66 -0.85 1.36
CA GLU A 47 7.94 -1.83 0.32
C GLU A 47 7.77 -1.20 -1.05
N VAL A 48 8.74 -1.42 -1.94
CA VAL A 48 8.62 -0.99 -3.34
C VAL A 48 8.08 -2.16 -4.15
N ILE A 49 7.01 -1.92 -4.92
CA ILE A 49 6.30 -2.93 -5.70
C ILE A 49 6.22 -2.53 -7.17
N THR A 50 6.13 -3.53 -8.04
CA THR A 50 5.96 -3.33 -9.49
C THR A 50 4.55 -2.84 -9.82
N SER A 51 4.35 -2.26 -11.01
CA SER A 51 3.00 -1.93 -11.51
C SER A 51 2.05 -3.13 -11.46
N GLU A 52 2.52 -4.34 -11.76
CA GLU A 52 1.71 -5.57 -11.76
C GLU A 52 1.25 -5.92 -10.34
N GLN A 53 2.17 -5.93 -9.38
CA GLN A 53 1.86 -6.15 -7.97
C GLN A 53 0.90 -5.09 -7.42
N MET A 54 1.02 -3.84 -7.88
CA MET A 54 0.10 -2.78 -7.51
C MET A 54 -1.30 -3.02 -8.07
N MET A 55 -1.43 -3.45 -9.32
CA MET A 55 -2.73 -3.82 -9.89
C MET A 55 -3.36 -4.99 -9.15
N ASP A 56 -2.58 -6.01 -8.80
CA ASP A 56 -3.03 -7.14 -7.99
C ASP A 56 -3.55 -6.69 -6.62
N ALA A 57 -2.79 -5.85 -5.93
CA ALA A 57 -3.20 -5.27 -4.65
C ALA A 57 -4.48 -4.43 -4.80
N TYR A 58 -4.62 -3.61 -5.86
CA TYR A 58 -5.83 -2.84 -6.13
C TYR A 58 -7.06 -3.70 -6.43
N SER A 59 -6.87 -4.74 -7.24
CA SER A 59 -7.95 -5.69 -7.57
C SER A 59 -8.45 -6.41 -6.32
N SER A 60 -7.57 -6.60 -5.34
CA SER A 60 -7.83 -7.17 -4.02
C SER A 60 -8.28 -6.14 -2.96
N ILE A 61 -8.67 -4.92 -3.36
CA ILE A 61 -9.13 -3.83 -2.46
C ILE A 61 -8.01 -3.36 -1.49
N GLY A 62 -6.75 -3.36 -1.94
CA GLY A 62 -5.60 -2.90 -1.17
C GLY A 62 -5.20 -3.80 0.00
N MET A 63 -5.76 -5.00 0.08
CA MET A 63 -5.45 -5.97 1.14
C MET A 63 -4.32 -6.91 0.68
N PRO A 64 -3.29 -7.13 1.52
CA PRO A 64 -2.12 -7.93 1.15
C PRO A 64 -2.47 -9.43 1.06
N ILE A 65 -3.61 -9.82 1.63
CA ILE A 65 -4.04 -11.19 1.81
C ILE A 65 -5.55 -11.22 1.55
N ASN A 66 -5.96 -11.76 0.40
CA ASN A 66 -7.36 -11.95 0.05
C ASN A 66 -7.64 -13.42 -0.32
N TYR A 67 -8.91 -13.79 -0.33
CA TYR A 67 -9.38 -15.05 -0.93
C TYR A 67 -9.46 -14.89 -2.45
N ASN A 68 -9.36 -16.01 -3.17
CA ASN A 68 -9.46 -16.00 -4.63
C ASN A 68 -10.92 -15.79 -5.02
N HIS A 69 -11.21 -14.78 -5.84
CA HIS A 69 -12.56 -14.57 -6.35
C HIS A 69 -12.50 -14.00 -7.78
N TRP A 70 -13.34 -14.53 -8.67
CA TRP A 70 -13.33 -14.19 -10.10
C TRP A 70 -13.60 -12.69 -10.36
N SER A 71 -14.40 -12.05 -9.50
CA SER A 71 -14.70 -10.61 -9.61
C SER A 71 -13.44 -9.74 -9.45
N PHE A 72 -12.46 -10.17 -8.66
CA PHE A 72 -11.16 -9.49 -8.53
C PHE A 72 -10.36 -9.62 -9.83
N GLY A 73 -10.32 -10.81 -10.43
CA GLY A 73 -9.69 -11.02 -11.75
C GLY A 73 -10.35 -10.20 -12.87
N LYS A 74 -11.68 -10.07 -12.85
CA LYS A 74 -12.39 -9.19 -13.79
C LYS A 74 -12.00 -7.72 -13.61
N LYS A 75 -11.88 -7.27 -12.36
CA LYS A 75 -11.46 -5.90 -12.03
C LYS A 75 -10.00 -5.65 -12.41
N PHE A 76 -9.12 -6.63 -12.19
CA PHE A 76 -7.73 -6.62 -12.65
C PHE A 76 -7.65 -6.38 -14.17
N ILE A 77 -8.36 -7.18 -14.97
CA ILE A 77 -8.37 -7.04 -16.45
C ILE A 77 -8.87 -5.66 -16.88
N GLN A 78 -9.89 -5.11 -16.21
CA GLN A 78 -10.40 -3.77 -16.50
C GLN A 78 -9.37 -2.68 -16.20
N THR A 79 -8.68 -2.76 -15.05
CA THR A 79 -7.63 -1.82 -14.65
C THR A 79 -6.41 -1.94 -15.57
N GLU A 80 -5.99 -3.15 -15.90
CA GLU A 80 -4.87 -3.44 -16.80
C GLU A 80 -5.14 -2.89 -18.22
N GLN A 81 -6.35 -3.10 -18.75
CA GLN A 81 -6.74 -2.58 -20.06
C GLN A 81 -6.78 -1.04 -20.08
N GLY A 82 -7.28 -0.40 -19.02
CA GLY A 82 -7.27 1.06 -18.89
C GLY A 82 -5.84 1.62 -18.87
N TYR A 83 -4.95 0.98 -18.10
CA TYR A 83 -3.55 1.37 -18.02
C TYR A 83 -2.80 1.20 -19.35
N LYS A 84 -2.96 0.06 -20.03
CA LYS A 84 -2.36 -0.20 -21.36
C LYS A 84 -2.83 0.78 -22.44
N HIS A 85 -4.04 1.34 -22.30
CA HIS A 85 -4.57 2.37 -23.20
C HIS A 85 -4.14 3.81 -22.83
N GLY A 86 -3.21 3.98 -21.88
CA GLY A 86 -2.65 5.28 -21.54
C GLY A 86 -3.50 6.10 -20.57
N GLN A 87 -4.51 5.52 -19.91
CA GLN A 87 -5.13 6.17 -18.76
C GLN A 87 -4.14 6.13 -17.59
N MET A 88 -3.45 7.24 -17.34
CA MET A 88 -2.68 7.43 -16.10
C MET A 88 -3.66 7.57 -14.93
N GLY A 89 -3.86 6.48 -14.19
CA GLY A 89 -4.75 6.41 -13.03
C GLY A 89 -4.35 5.36 -11.99
N LEU A 90 -3.14 4.80 -12.07
CA LEU A 90 -2.59 4.03 -10.95
C LEU A 90 -2.23 4.99 -9.81
N ALA A 91 -2.49 4.57 -8.58
CA ALA A 91 -2.06 5.35 -7.43
C ALA A 91 -0.55 5.30 -7.29
N TYR A 92 0.05 6.34 -6.72
CA TYR A 92 1.49 6.35 -6.45
C TYR A 92 1.86 5.46 -5.26
N GLU A 93 0.85 5.09 -4.46
CA GLU A 93 0.96 4.29 -3.25
C GLU A 93 -0.30 3.48 -2.91
N ILE A 94 -0.10 2.46 -2.08
CA ILE A 94 -1.15 1.83 -1.26
C ILE A 94 -0.67 1.85 0.18
N VAL A 95 -1.54 2.24 1.12
CA VAL A 95 -1.22 2.24 2.56
C VAL A 95 -2.23 1.41 3.31
N ILE A 96 -1.72 0.46 4.09
CA ILE A 96 -2.48 -0.29 5.09
C ILE A 96 -2.14 0.32 6.45
N ASN A 97 -3.14 0.96 7.05
CA ASN A 97 -3.00 1.60 8.36
C ASN A 97 -3.08 0.57 9.50
N SER A 98 -2.11 -0.35 9.52
CA SER A 98 -1.89 -1.35 10.57
C SER A 98 -0.76 -0.95 11.53
N ASP A 99 -0.45 -1.79 12.51
CA ASP A 99 0.76 -1.71 13.33
C ASP A 99 1.61 -2.97 13.13
N PRO A 100 2.70 -2.93 12.32
CA PRO A 100 3.28 -1.75 11.66
C PRO A 100 2.43 -1.24 10.49
N CYS A 101 2.58 0.05 10.16
CA CYS A 101 1.94 0.66 9.00
C CYS A 101 2.68 0.23 7.73
N ILE A 102 1.98 -0.42 6.81
CA ILE A 102 2.57 -0.95 5.57
C ILE A 102 2.29 0.04 4.45
N ALA A 103 3.34 0.52 3.78
CA ALA A 103 3.25 1.43 2.66
C ALA A 103 3.92 0.82 1.43
N TYR A 104 3.13 0.58 0.40
CA TYR A 104 3.58 0.12 -0.90
C TYR A 104 3.82 1.30 -1.82
N LEU A 105 5.04 1.44 -2.31
CA LEU A 105 5.48 2.49 -3.21
C LEU A 105 5.62 1.91 -4.63
N MET A 106 5.07 2.61 -5.62
CA MET A 106 5.21 2.20 -7.02
C MET A 106 6.66 2.38 -7.49
N GLU A 107 7.25 1.37 -8.15
CA GLU A 107 8.65 1.42 -8.59
C GLU A 107 8.90 2.48 -9.67
N GLU A 108 7.89 2.78 -10.50
CA GLU A 108 7.96 3.75 -11.59
C GLU A 108 7.87 5.21 -11.11
N ASN A 109 7.68 5.43 -9.81
CA ASN A 109 7.75 6.76 -9.21
C ASN A 109 9.15 7.34 -9.35
N SER A 110 9.23 8.63 -9.73
CA SER A 110 10.49 9.37 -9.64
C SER A 110 10.94 9.54 -8.19
N VAL A 111 12.23 9.83 -7.95
CA VAL A 111 12.74 10.02 -6.57
C VAL A 111 11.94 11.06 -5.77
N THR A 112 11.49 12.13 -6.43
CA THR A 112 10.68 13.19 -5.83
C THR A 112 9.30 12.67 -5.46
N MET A 113 8.70 11.83 -6.30
CA MET A 113 7.41 11.20 -6.01
C MET A 113 7.55 10.19 -4.86
N GLN A 114 8.62 9.39 -4.84
CA GLN A 114 8.91 8.48 -3.72
C GLN A 114 9.03 9.27 -2.40
N ALA A 115 9.78 10.37 -2.41
CA ALA A 115 9.93 11.23 -1.25
C ALA A 115 8.59 11.85 -0.79
N LEU A 116 7.76 12.29 -1.75
CA LEU A 116 6.43 12.83 -1.47
C LEU A 116 5.53 11.77 -0.83
N VAL A 117 5.45 10.57 -1.41
CA VAL A 117 4.68 9.44 -0.88
C VAL A 117 5.17 9.04 0.51
N MET A 118 6.49 8.98 0.74
CA MET A 118 7.03 8.71 2.07
C MET A 118 6.56 9.76 3.09
N ALA A 119 6.69 11.05 2.77
CA ALA A 119 6.27 12.11 3.67
C ALA A 119 4.76 12.11 3.91
N HIS A 120 3.98 11.99 2.83
CA HIS A 120 2.53 12.04 2.82
C HIS A 120 1.90 10.81 3.48
N ALA A 121 2.24 9.62 3.00
CA ALA A 121 1.56 8.38 3.35
C ALA A 121 2.21 7.72 4.58
N CYS A 122 3.54 7.54 4.58
CA CYS A 122 4.22 6.85 5.69
C CYS A 122 4.25 7.68 6.99
N TYR A 123 4.21 9.01 6.91
CA TYR A 123 4.22 9.86 8.10
C TYR A 123 2.93 10.66 8.28
N GLY A 124 2.39 11.28 7.22
CA GLY A 124 1.16 12.07 7.31
C GLY A 124 -0.08 11.22 7.61
N HIS A 125 -0.45 10.30 6.70
CA HIS A 125 -1.58 9.40 6.90
C HIS A 125 -1.41 8.56 8.15
N ASN A 126 -0.25 7.91 8.32
CA ASN A 126 0.04 7.11 9.51
C ASN A 126 -0.24 7.89 10.81
N SER A 127 0.25 9.13 10.92
CA SER A 127 0.02 9.94 12.11
C SER A 127 -1.44 10.35 12.28
N PHE A 128 -2.10 10.72 11.19
CA PHE A 128 -3.52 11.03 11.18
C PHE A 128 -4.35 9.84 11.67
N PHE A 129 -4.17 8.65 11.10
CA PHE A 129 -4.93 7.45 11.44
C PHE A 129 -4.64 6.98 12.86
N LYS A 130 -3.39 7.04 13.31
CA LYS A 130 -3.03 6.72 14.69
C LYS A 130 -3.73 7.63 15.69
N GLY A 131 -3.85 8.92 15.41
CA GLY A 131 -4.48 9.90 16.32
C GLY A 131 -5.97 10.11 16.12
N ASN A 132 -6.58 9.56 15.06
CA ASN A 132 -7.96 9.83 14.71
C ASN A 132 -8.91 9.04 15.63
N TYR A 133 -9.78 9.76 16.35
CA TYR A 133 -10.75 9.16 17.27
C TYR A 133 -11.66 8.12 16.63
N LEU A 134 -12.18 8.39 15.42
CA LEU A 134 -13.07 7.44 14.73
C LEU A 134 -12.30 6.17 14.34
N PHE A 135 -11.05 6.32 13.92
CA PHE A 135 -10.22 5.17 13.56
C PHE A 135 -9.87 4.33 14.79
N GLN A 136 -9.47 4.94 15.90
CA GLN A 136 -9.19 4.23 17.16
C GLN A 136 -10.43 3.51 17.73
N THR A 137 -11.62 4.05 17.51
CA THR A 137 -12.86 3.48 18.08
C THR A 137 -13.34 2.25 17.30
N TRP A 138 -13.13 2.24 15.98
CA TRP A 138 -13.72 1.23 15.09
C TRP A 138 -12.70 0.33 14.40
N THR A 139 -11.41 0.65 14.50
CA THR A 139 -10.33 -0.10 13.87
C THR A 139 -9.28 -0.48 14.90
N ASP A 140 -9.00 -1.77 14.99
CA ASP A 140 -7.82 -2.26 15.70
C ASP A 140 -6.69 -2.48 14.68
N ALA A 141 -5.78 -1.51 14.62
CA ALA A 141 -4.64 -1.53 13.70
C ALA A 141 -3.70 -2.72 13.95
N SER A 142 -3.67 -3.27 15.17
CA SER A 142 -2.78 -4.39 15.51
C SER A 142 -3.33 -5.73 15.05
N SER A 143 -4.65 -5.89 14.98
CA SER A 143 -5.30 -7.15 14.62
C SER A 143 -5.85 -7.20 13.20
N ILE A 144 -5.87 -6.09 12.46
CA ILE A 144 -6.43 -6.06 11.10
C ILE A 144 -5.74 -7.06 10.17
N ILE A 145 -4.41 -7.19 10.24
CA ILE A 145 -3.68 -8.15 9.39
C ILE A 145 -4.03 -9.60 9.76
N ASP A 146 -4.09 -9.91 11.04
CA ASP A 146 -4.46 -11.23 11.55
C ASP A 146 -5.91 -11.59 11.20
N TYR A 147 -6.81 -10.59 11.26
CA TYR A 147 -8.21 -10.76 10.87
C TYR A 147 -8.34 -11.08 9.37
N LEU A 148 -7.57 -10.42 8.51
CA LEU A 148 -7.55 -10.69 7.07
C LEU A 148 -6.97 -12.08 6.76
N LEU A 149 -5.89 -12.46 7.44
CA LEU A 149 -5.34 -13.82 7.38
C LEU A 149 -6.38 -14.87 7.79
N PHE A 150 -7.07 -14.64 8.89
CA PHE A 150 -8.14 -15.51 9.37
C PHE A 150 -9.26 -15.62 8.35
N ALA A 151 -9.76 -14.50 7.81
CA ALA A 151 -10.84 -14.49 6.82
C ALA A 151 -10.47 -15.26 5.55
N LYS A 152 -9.25 -15.08 5.03
CA LYS A 152 -8.76 -15.85 3.88
C LYS A 152 -8.75 -17.35 4.16
N ASN A 153 -8.18 -17.75 5.29
CA ASN A 153 -8.09 -19.18 5.65
C ASN A 153 -9.48 -19.77 5.89
N TYR A 154 -10.39 -19.02 6.52
CA TYR A 154 -11.76 -19.44 6.74
C TYR A 154 -12.50 -19.70 5.43
N ILE A 155 -12.32 -18.84 4.42
CA ILE A 155 -12.93 -19.05 3.10
C ILE A 155 -12.32 -20.28 2.42
N ALA A 156 -11.01 -20.47 2.48
CA ALA A 156 -10.35 -21.67 1.94
C ALA A 156 -10.85 -22.97 2.62
N ASP A 157 -11.02 -22.95 3.94
CA ASP A 157 -11.58 -24.07 4.70
C ASP A 157 -13.05 -24.34 4.30
N CYS A 158 -13.83 -23.28 4.06
CA CYS A 158 -15.20 -23.40 3.55
C CYS A 158 -15.22 -24.01 2.14
N GLU A 159 -14.35 -23.57 1.23
CA GLU A 159 -14.23 -24.12 -0.12
C GLU A 159 -13.88 -25.61 -0.08
N GLN A 160 -12.95 -26.01 0.81
CA GLN A 160 -12.58 -27.41 0.99
C GLN A 160 -13.74 -28.26 1.53
N LYS A 161 -14.57 -27.69 2.41
CA LYS A 161 -15.65 -28.43 3.10
C LYS A 161 -16.95 -28.48 2.30
N TYR A 162 -17.29 -27.42 1.59
CA TYR A 162 -18.58 -27.22 0.95
C TYR A 162 -18.51 -27.17 -0.58
N GLY A 163 -17.30 -27.08 -1.16
CA GLY A 163 -17.09 -26.92 -2.58
C GLY A 163 -17.02 -25.44 -2.98
N VAL A 164 -16.22 -25.17 -4.01
CA VAL A 164 -15.95 -23.79 -4.48
C VAL A 164 -17.23 -23.11 -4.98
N GLU A 165 -18.05 -23.79 -5.79
CA GLU A 165 -19.26 -23.20 -6.40
C GLU A 165 -20.26 -22.69 -5.35
N GLU A 166 -20.50 -23.45 -4.28
CA GLU A 166 -21.44 -23.08 -3.23
C GLU A 166 -20.95 -21.87 -2.42
N VAL A 167 -19.65 -21.81 -2.13
CA VAL A 167 -19.03 -20.68 -1.41
C VAL A 167 -19.02 -19.44 -2.28
N GLU A 168 -18.67 -19.57 -3.56
CA GLU A 168 -18.66 -18.49 -4.55
C GLU A 168 -20.05 -17.88 -4.72
N GLN A 169 -21.11 -18.67 -4.78
CA GLN A 169 -22.49 -18.17 -4.91
C GLN A 169 -22.92 -17.29 -3.72
N ILE A 170 -22.48 -17.63 -2.51
CA ILE A 170 -22.72 -16.81 -1.32
C ILE A 170 -21.90 -15.52 -1.39
N LEU A 171 -20.61 -15.60 -1.74
CA LEU A 171 -19.73 -14.45 -1.86
C LEU A 171 -20.23 -13.47 -2.94
N ASP A 172 -20.71 -13.96 -4.08
CA ASP A 172 -21.34 -13.16 -5.13
C ASP A 172 -22.57 -12.42 -4.62
N SER A 173 -23.40 -13.08 -3.81
CA SER A 173 -24.58 -12.46 -3.20
C SER A 173 -24.19 -11.33 -2.24
N CYS A 174 -23.14 -11.53 -1.43
CA CYS A 174 -22.59 -10.50 -0.55
C CYS A 174 -21.99 -9.33 -1.34
N HIS A 175 -21.20 -9.61 -2.38
CA HIS A 175 -20.60 -8.59 -3.24
C HIS A 175 -21.65 -7.74 -3.96
N ALA A 176 -22.77 -8.32 -4.38
CA ALA A 176 -23.88 -7.58 -4.98
C ALA A 176 -24.47 -6.52 -4.04
N LEU A 177 -24.39 -6.74 -2.73
CA LEU A 177 -24.89 -5.83 -1.70
C LEU A 177 -23.83 -4.85 -1.16
N MET A 178 -22.56 -4.97 -1.59
CA MET A 178 -21.42 -4.20 -1.04
C MET A 178 -21.61 -2.67 -1.11
N ASN A 179 -22.33 -2.17 -2.12
CA ASN A 179 -22.58 -0.74 -2.30
C ASN A 179 -23.83 -0.20 -1.56
N TYR A 180 -24.51 -1.05 -0.78
CA TYR A 180 -25.77 -0.71 -0.08
C TYR A 180 -25.63 -0.67 1.45
N GLY A 181 -24.40 -0.50 1.96
CA GLY A 181 -24.08 -0.38 3.39
C GLY A 181 -23.54 1.00 3.76
#